data_AF-A0A0P6J4M4-F1
#
_entry.id   AF-A0A0P6J4M4-F1
#
_cell.length_a   1.000
_cell.length_b   1.000
_cell.length_c   1.000
_cell.angle_alpha   90.00
_cell.angle_beta   90.00
_cell.angle_gamma   90.00
#
_symmetry.space_group_name_H-M   'P 1'
#
loop_
_entity.id
_entity.type
_entity.pdbx_description
1 polymer ?
#
loop_
_entity_poly.entity_id
_entity_poly.type
_entity_poly.pdbx_seq_one_letter_code
_entity_poly.pdbx_strand_id
1 'polypeptide(L)'
;MSKISPTRVSNNVTHDRKSLESKNGSSSVTEKLEKGAKTGKGQVSSPEGPANPFHVSGDVDIFLFRDQERNKAITEREQKKKMRVHEKMTYASKLSAKNSSLRQELQLQEEMDAQALLAKVKQLQTFGDNTAWKLIMTKEKKLEPDSISKYIDQNRKMFLIQYSLDMKRSEIRRLEMLATWEETKLEQAEKSLEKDAALFDEFLRENDRSSVQAMRLAEKDTKAKVEKIMEIQDLTTQIVNIKSEISKQEDTLQQYRIYKDFLYKLSPKEWLEEQEKKRLALKKAKELAETPKEGSVSSIPVDKGPGSKGKMVSLWAREAQGLKKPWKLLQAVRLGQVPSSSSSVQPTSQPSMPSRLDSKGSSSTLPSLQSQEDTDSEGEELPLYFTEPQKLLDVFTELEEQNLSLIQNMQEMEETLDELKLILKNTQIRMDREVNQLKQWITTLMMSLAKEEETAAELELKSRVFHFGEYKGDQQDQLLETLSYKVQDVYRHCVGTQQEANLGTIQMLTIIEHQLDELLENLEHVTPAKIEQAEKAKEKERRMKLREEKVQLQRLLQEERLQRARARDQAEIKKKRGRKLVCRSHPPAPKVKETSDHMLMDKDKEEQLFFFT
;
A
#
# COMPACT_ATOMS: atom_id res chain seq x y z
N MET A 1 55.18 -42.55 -10.46
CA MET A 1 55.06 -42.08 -9.06
C MET A 1 53.58 -42.12 -8.71
N SER A 2 53.14 -42.99 -7.79
CA SER A 2 52.95 -42.70 -6.35
C SER A 2 51.72 -41.80 -6.14
N LYS A 3 50.71 -42.09 -5.31
CA LYS A 3 50.62 -42.86 -4.05
C LYS A 3 49.23 -43.59 -4.01
N ILE A 4 49.10 -44.86 -3.62
CA ILE A 4 49.14 -45.46 -2.26
C ILE A 4 47.95 -45.05 -1.38
N SER A 5 47.19 -46.06 -0.93
CA SER A 5 46.05 -46.05 -0.01
C SER A 5 46.46 -45.95 1.48
N PRO A 6 45.49 -45.74 2.38
CA PRO A 6 45.16 -46.79 3.36
C PRO A 6 43.63 -46.98 3.60
N THR A 7 43.06 -48.14 3.98
CA THR A 7 43.12 -48.90 5.27
C THR A 7 42.54 -48.10 6.46
N ARG A 8 41.77 -48.61 7.45
CA ARG A 8 41.66 -49.97 8.03
C ARG A 8 40.45 -50.13 9.05
N VAL A 9 39.75 -51.29 9.00
CA VAL A 9 39.12 -52.12 10.09
C VAL A 9 38.41 -51.52 11.32
N SER A 10 37.19 -52.03 11.61
CA SER A 10 36.77 -52.70 12.88
C SER A 10 35.27 -53.01 12.84
N ASN A 11 34.67 -53.95 13.58
CA ASN A 11 34.98 -55.26 14.19
C ASN A 11 33.81 -55.53 15.18
N ASN A 12 33.31 -56.76 15.22
CA ASN A 12 32.54 -57.39 16.33
C ASN A 12 31.13 -56.79 16.66
N VAL A 13 30.00 -57.53 16.62
CA VAL A 13 29.58 -58.82 17.25
C VAL A 13 29.01 -58.64 18.66
N THR A 14 28.01 -59.48 19.00
CA THR A 14 27.22 -59.59 20.27
C THR A 14 26.02 -58.62 20.40
N HIS A 15 24.87 -58.97 21.00
CA HIS A 15 24.15 -60.26 21.17
C HIS A 15 22.71 -59.98 21.65
N ASP A 16 21.85 -61.02 21.66
CA ASP A 16 20.66 -61.19 22.54
C ASP A 16 19.47 -60.21 22.31
N ARG A 17 18.22 -60.65 22.10
CA ARG A 17 17.41 -61.60 22.89
C ARG A 17 16.26 -62.14 22.02
N LYS A 18 15.92 -63.44 22.11
CA LYS A 18 14.85 -64.03 22.94
C LYS A 18 13.43 -63.48 22.69
N SER A 19 12.36 -64.29 22.65
CA SER A 19 12.25 -65.75 22.80
C SER A 19 10.78 -66.18 22.72
N LEU A 20 10.47 -67.16 21.85
CA LEU A 20 9.44 -68.22 22.05
C LEU A 20 7.98 -67.72 22.30
N GLU A 21 6.92 -68.53 22.33
CA GLU A 21 6.68 -69.99 22.25
C GLU A 21 5.24 -70.17 21.69
N SER A 22 4.71 -71.30 21.22
CA SER A 22 4.55 -72.64 21.80
C SER A 22 3.44 -73.33 20.95
N LYS A 23 3.25 -74.65 20.86
CA LYS A 23 4.08 -75.85 21.07
C LYS A 23 3.22 -77.10 20.73
N ASN A 24 3.88 -78.27 20.76
CA ASN A 24 3.30 -79.63 20.89
C ASN A 24 2.69 -80.25 19.61
N GLY A 25 2.95 -81.54 19.30
CA GLY A 25 3.77 -82.49 20.07
C GLY A 25 4.17 -83.77 19.32
N SER A 26 5.13 -84.48 19.93
CA SER A 26 5.72 -85.78 19.56
C SER A 26 4.74 -86.96 19.79
N SER A 27 5.05 -88.25 19.63
CA SER A 27 6.32 -89.00 19.45
C SER A 27 6.06 -90.40 18.83
N SER A 28 7.13 -91.06 18.39
CA SER A 28 7.19 -92.47 17.99
C SER A 28 7.47 -93.43 19.16
N VAL A 29 6.84 -94.62 19.20
CA VAL A 29 7.34 -95.84 19.89
C VAL A 29 6.92 -97.10 19.10
N THR A 30 7.78 -98.12 19.09
CA THR A 30 7.60 -99.47 18.50
C THR A 30 7.28 -100.52 19.58
N GLU A 31 6.50 -101.58 19.26
CA GLU A 31 6.93 -102.99 19.48
C GLU A 31 5.92 -104.07 18.97
N LYS A 32 6.31 -105.35 19.11
CA LYS A 32 5.79 -106.56 18.43
C LYS A 32 4.78 -107.34 19.30
N LEU A 33 3.87 -108.14 18.69
CA LEU A 33 3.95 -109.63 18.70
C LEU A 33 2.81 -110.36 17.91
N GLU A 34 3.23 -111.41 17.18
CA GLU A 34 2.62 -112.71 16.81
C GLU A 34 1.10 -113.00 16.53
N LYS A 35 0.90 -113.60 15.33
CA LYS A 35 0.17 -114.85 14.97
C LYS A 35 -1.38 -114.99 14.99
N GLY A 36 -1.89 -115.61 13.91
CA GLY A 36 -3.22 -116.27 13.83
C GLY A 36 -4.07 -115.86 12.61
N ALA A 37 -3.72 -116.18 11.35
CA ALA A 37 -3.92 -117.46 10.65
C ALA A 37 -5.34 -117.71 10.06
N LYS A 38 -5.40 -117.90 8.73
CA LYS A 38 -6.52 -118.45 7.89
C LYS A 38 -7.77 -117.53 7.77
N THR A 39 -8.52 -117.46 6.65
CA THR A 39 -8.49 -118.11 5.32
C THR A 39 -9.35 -117.32 4.32
N GLY A 40 -9.14 -117.49 3.01
CA GLY A 40 -10.20 -117.24 2.00
C GLY A 40 -9.89 -116.13 0.98
N LYS A 41 -9.68 -116.52 -0.29
CA LYS A 41 -9.66 -115.59 -1.43
C LYS A 41 -11.09 -115.23 -1.84
N GLY A 42 -11.35 -113.97 -2.17
CA GLY A 42 -12.58 -113.49 -2.81
C GLY A 42 -12.30 -112.17 -3.52
N GLN A 43 -12.33 -112.19 -4.86
CA GLN A 43 -11.87 -111.09 -5.71
C GLN A 43 -13.07 -110.32 -6.27
N VAL A 44 -13.35 -109.12 -5.75
CA VAL A 44 -14.14 -108.07 -6.43
C VAL A 44 -13.68 -106.69 -5.99
N SER A 45 -12.97 -105.97 -6.87
CA SER A 45 -13.09 -104.50 -7.00
C SER A 45 -12.26 -103.97 -8.19
N SER A 46 -12.99 -103.53 -9.21
CA SER A 46 -12.71 -102.28 -9.92
C SER A 46 -13.88 -101.35 -9.56
N PRO A 47 -13.75 -100.01 -9.52
CA PRO A 47 -13.06 -99.24 -10.55
C PRO A 47 -12.20 -98.03 -10.10
N GLU A 48 -11.48 -97.50 -11.08
CA GLU A 48 -11.21 -96.07 -11.34
C GLU A 48 -10.75 -95.13 -10.20
N GLY A 49 -9.45 -94.83 -10.24
CA GLY A 49 -8.87 -93.53 -9.88
C GLY A 49 -7.74 -93.22 -10.88
N PRO A 50 -7.47 -91.94 -11.20
CA PRO A 50 -6.48 -91.60 -12.23
C PRO A 50 -5.08 -92.09 -11.80
N ALA A 51 -4.42 -92.82 -12.70
CA ALA A 51 -3.05 -93.27 -12.48
C ALA A 51 -2.13 -92.06 -12.25
N ASN A 52 -1.48 -92.01 -11.09
CA ASN A 52 -0.60 -90.91 -10.72
C ASN A 52 0.56 -90.82 -11.74
N PRO A 53 0.74 -89.68 -12.45
CA PRO A 53 1.82 -89.53 -13.44
C PRO A 53 3.23 -89.56 -12.84
N PHE A 54 3.35 -89.57 -11.50
CA PHE A 54 4.60 -89.75 -10.77
C PHE A 54 4.79 -91.17 -10.19
N HIS A 55 3.99 -92.16 -10.60
CA HIS A 55 4.20 -93.54 -10.20
C HIS A 55 5.36 -94.20 -10.97
N VAL A 56 6.54 -94.21 -10.36
CA VAL A 56 7.71 -94.93 -10.85
C VAL A 56 7.45 -96.44 -10.78
N SER A 57 7.50 -97.13 -11.92
CA SER A 57 7.39 -98.58 -11.99
C SER A 57 8.52 -99.26 -11.21
N GLY A 58 8.19 -100.24 -10.36
CA GLY A 58 9.14 -100.88 -9.44
C GLY A 58 10.26 -101.71 -10.07
N ASP A 59 10.19 -102.00 -11.38
CA ASP A 59 11.15 -102.84 -12.11
C ASP A 59 12.39 -102.12 -12.65
N VAL A 60 12.55 -100.81 -12.37
CA VAL A 60 13.75 -100.05 -12.76
C VAL A 60 14.42 -99.47 -11.51
N ASP A 61 15.55 -100.06 -11.10
CA ASP A 61 16.34 -99.54 -9.98
C ASP A 61 17.08 -98.25 -10.38
N ILE A 62 16.38 -97.13 -10.24
CA ILE A 62 16.88 -95.77 -10.52
C ILE A 62 18.17 -95.46 -9.74
N PHE A 63 18.34 -96.04 -8.54
CA PHE A 63 19.56 -95.83 -7.76
C PHE A 63 20.76 -96.50 -8.42
N LEU A 64 20.60 -97.70 -8.98
CA LEU A 64 21.64 -98.39 -9.73
C LEU A 64 22.11 -97.59 -10.95
N PHE A 65 21.17 -97.03 -11.73
CA PHE A 65 21.50 -96.16 -12.86
C PHE A 65 22.20 -94.87 -12.42
N ARG A 66 21.70 -94.21 -11.36
CA ARG A 66 22.32 -92.97 -10.85
C ARG A 66 23.71 -93.22 -10.25
N ASP A 67 23.95 -94.40 -9.71
CA ASP A 67 25.27 -94.82 -9.22
C ASP A 67 26.21 -95.19 -10.37
N GLN A 68 25.68 -95.81 -11.43
CA GLN A 68 26.43 -96.05 -12.67
C GLN A 68 26.83 -94.73 -13.36
N GLU A 69 25.94 -93.74 -13.43
CA GLU A 69 26.24 -92.39 -13.91
C GLU A 69 27.28 -91.68 -13.02
N ARG A 70 27.14 -91.77 -11.69
CA ARG A 70 28.10 -91.20 -10.74
C ARG A 70 29.49 -91.81 -10.93
N ASN A 71 29.57 -93.13 -11.10
CA ASN A 71 30.82 -93.85 -11.35
C ASN A 71 31.43 -93.48 -12.72
N LYS A 72 30.62 -93.39 -13.79
CA LYS A 72 31.05 -92.87 -15.11
C LYS A 72 31.58 -91.43 -15.01
N ALA A 73 30.94 -90.56 -14.22
CA ALA A 73 31.39 -89.20 -14.00
C ALA A 73 32.69 -89.11 -13.17
N ILE A 74 32.91 -90.03 -12.23
CA ILE A 74 34.16 -90.15 -11.47
C ILE A 74 35.30 -90.60 -12.39
N THR A 75 35.12 -91.65 -13.19
CA THR A 75 36.17 -92.14 -14.10
C THR A 75 36.50 -91.12 -15.20
N GLU A 76 35.51 -90.42 -15.76
CA GLU A 76 35.74 -89.34 -16.72
C GLU A 76 36.50 -88.16 -16.09
N ARG A 77 36.27 -87.85 -14.80
CA ARG A 77 37.07 -86.86 -14.05
C ARG A 77 38.50 -87.32 -13.81
N GLU A 78 38.71 -88.60 -13.51
CA GLU A 78 40.05 -89.18 -13.32
C GLU A 78 40.86 -89.20 -14.62
N GLN A 79 40.24 -89.55 -15.75
CA GLN A 79 40.85 -89.39 -17.06
C GLN A 79 41.21 -87.92 -17.32
N LYS A 80 40.29 -86.97 -17.08
CA LYS A 80 40.56 -85.52 -17.20
C LYS A 80 41.64 -84.99 -16.24
N LYS A 81 41.97 -85.68 -15.15
CA LYS A 81 43.14 -85.35 -14.31
C LYS A 81 44.45 -85.74 -14.99
N LYS A 82 44.47 -86.88 -15.71
CA LYS A 82 45.66 -87.42 -16.41
C LYS A 82 45.99 -86.70 -17.73
N MET A 83 45.00 -86.16 -18.44
CA MET A 83 45.22 -85.41 -19.69
C MET A 83 45.97 -84.08 -19.46
N ARG A 84 46.77 -83.65 -20.44
CA ARG A 84 47.40 -82.31 -20.50
C ARG A 84 46.35 -81.23 -20.78
N VAL A 85 46.68 -79.97 -20.47
CA VAL A 85 45.71 -78.86 -20.55
C VAL A 85 45.19 -78.62 -21.96
N HIS A 86 46.04 -78.72 -22.99
CA HIS A 86 45.63 -78.52 -24.39
C HIS A 86 44.76 -79.66 -24.95
N GLU A 87 44.79 -80.85 -24.34
CA GLU A 87 43.94 -82.00 -24.72
C GLU A 87 42.54 -81.89 -24.08
N LYS A 88 42.32 -80.95 -23.14
CA LYS A 88 41.04 -80.75 -22.47
C LYS A 88 40.16 -79.79 -23.25
N MET A 89 39.27 -80.34 -24.07
CA MET A 89 38.26 -79.55 -24.80
C MET A 89 37.39 -78.71 -23.84
N THR A 90 37.11 -77.45 -24.19
CA THR A 90 36.17 -76.58 -23.47
C THR A 90 34.75 -77.15 -23.48
N TYR A 91 33.89 -76.82 -22.51
CA TYR A 91 32.53 -77.39 -22.38
C TYR A 91 31.67 -77.26 -23.66
N ALA A 92 31.67 -76.09 -24.31
CA ALA A 92 30.98 -75.89 -25.59
C ALA A 92 31.54 -76.78 -26.72
N SER A 93 32.88 -76.92 -26.78
CA SER A 93 33.55 -77.80 -27.73
C SER A 93 33.24 -79.28 -27.47
N LYS A 94 33.09 -79.69 -26.19
CA LYS A 94 32.60 -81.03 -25.83
C LYS A 94 31.16 -81.28 -26.26
N LEU A 95 30.24 -80.32 -26.09
CA LEU A 95 28.85 -80.49 -26.53
C LEU A 95 28.75 -80.60 -28.05
N SER A 96 29.47 -79.75 -28.79
CA SER A 96 29.55 -79.84 -30.25
C SER A 96 30.14 -81.17 -30.72
N ALA A 97 31.28 -81.59 -30.14
CA ALA A 97 31.91 -82.87 -30.46
C ALA A 97 31.05 -84.07 -30.08
N LYS A 98 30.29 -84.02 -28.97
CA LYS A 98 29.32 -85.06 -28.62
C LYS A 98 28.17 -85.14 -29.61
N ASN A 99 27.60 -84.01 -30.04
CA ASN A 99 26.52 -84.01 -31.03
C ASN A 99 27.03 -84.46 -32.42
N SER A 100 28.26 -84.13 -32.78
CA SER A 100 28.91 -84.61 -34.02
C SER A 100 29.22 -86.11 -33.96
N SER A 101 29.83 -86.57 -32.87
CA SER A 101 30.16 -87.99 -32.65
C SER A 101 28.90 -88.83 -32.57
N LEU A 102 27.86 -88.38 -31.86
CA LEU A 102 26.58 -89.08 -31.77
C LEU A 102 25.87 -89.13 -33.13
N ARG A 103 25.90 -88.06 -33.94
CA ARG A 103 25.40 -88.12 -35.32
C ARG A 103 26.18 -89.11 -36.17
N GLN A 104 27.51 -89.10 -36.09
CA GLN A 104 28.36 -90.00 -36.87
C GLN A 104 28.23 -91.46 -36.43
N GLU A 105 28.03 -91.71 -35.14
CA GLU A 105 27.82 -93.05 -34.57
C GLU A 105 26.41 -93.56 -34.84
N LEU A 106 25.38 -92.70 -34.78
CA LEU A 106 24.03 -93.05 -35.25
C LEU A 106 24.02 -93.34 -36.76
N GLN A 107 24.76 -92.58 -37.57
CA GLN A 107 24.81 -92.79 -39.02
C GLN A 107 25.63 -94.03 -39.38
N LEU A 108 26.73 -94.32 -38.67
CA LEU A 108 27.45 -95.60 -38.79
C LEU A 108 26.58 -96.78 -38.31
N GLN A 109 25.77 -96.59 -37.26
CA GLN A 109 24.83 -97.60 -36.78
C GLN A 109 23.71 -97.84 -37.80
N GLU A 110 23.11 -96.80 -38.39
CA GLU A 110 22.15 -96.90 -39.49
C GLU A 110 22.75 -97.56 -40.73
N GLU A 111 24.00 -97.25 -41.10
CA GLU A 111 24.70 -97.89 -42.21
C GLU A 111 25.05 -99.36 -41.90
N MET A 112 25.46 -99.67 -40.67
CA MET A 112 25.73 -101.05 -40.21
C MET A 112 24.45 -101.87 -40.15
N ASP A 113 23.35 -101.31 -39.63
CA ASP A 113 22.05 -101.95 -39.55
C ASP A 113 21.45 -102.12 -40.96
N ALA A 114 21.62 -101.13 -41.86
CA ALA A 114 21.26 -101.27 -43.27
C ALA A 114 22.09 -102.36 -43.97
N GLN A 115 23.40 -102.43 -43.75
CA GLN A 115 24.24 -103.51 -44.28
C GLN A 115 23.90 -104.87 -43.68
N ALA A 116 23.60 -104.95 -42.39
CA ALA A 116 23.18 -106.17 -41.70
C ALA A 116 21.82 -106.65 -42.22
N LEU A 117 20.87 -105.73 -42.45
CA LEU A 117 19.56 -106.00 -43.03
C LEU A 117 19.70 -106.43 -44.50
N LEU A 118 20.57 -105.78 -45.28
CA LEU A 118 20.83 -106.15 -46.68
C LEU A 118 21.58 -107.50 -46.78
N ALA A 119 22.46 -107.82 -45.83
CA ALA A 119 23.08 -109.14 -45.68
C ALA A 119 22.06 -110.21 -45.23
N LYS A 120 21.13 -109.86 -44.33
CA LYS A 120 20.00 -110.71 -43.90
C LYS A 120 19.06 -110.99 -45.08
N VAL A 121 18.74 -109.98 -45.88
CA VAL A 121 17.92 -110.09 -47.10
C VAL A 121 18.65 -110.92 -48.16
N LYS A 122 19.97 -110.74 -48.35
CA LYS A 122 20.77 -111.62 -49.23
C LYS A 122 20.78 -113.06 -48.72
N GLN A 123 20.96 -113.31 -47.43
CA GLN A 123 20.81 -114.67 -46.86
C GLN A 123 19.42 -115.24 -47.12
N LEU A 124 18.36 -114.47 -46.82
CA LEU A 124 16.97 -114.89 -47.07
C LEU A 124 16.67 -115.11 -48.56
N GLN A 125 17.30 -114.36 -49.46
CA GLN A 125 17.24 -114.61 -50.92
C GLN A 125 18.00 -115.89 -51.30
N THR A 126 19.15 -116.20 -50.70
CA THR A 126 19.80 -117.51 -50.90
C THR A 126 19.02 -118.70 -50.32
N PHE A 127 18.17 -118.48 -49.30
CA PHE A 127 17.15 -119.46 -48.89
C PHE A 127 15.92 -119.45 -49.82
N GLY A 128 15.67 -118.33 -50.51
CA GLY A 128 14.59 -118.10 -51.47
C GLY A 128 14.81 -118.74 -52.85
N ASP A 129 16.03 -119.19 -53.17
CA ASP A 129 16.34 -120.09 -54.29
C ASP A 129 15.78 -121.50 -54.04
N ASN A 130 14.45 -121.52 -54.06
CA ASN A 130 13.55 -122.63 -53.83
C ASN A 130 13.86 -123.83 -54.76
N THR A 131 14.61 -123.60 -55.85
CA THR A 131 15.18 -124.62 -56.74
C THR A 131 16.01 -125.66 -56.00
N ALA A 132 16.87 -125.26 -55.05
CA ALA A 132 17.73 -126.20 -54.32
C ALA A 132 16.94 -127.04 -53.31
N TRP A 133 16.03 -126.42 -52.53
CA TRP A 133 15.14 -127.14 -51.63
C TRP A 133 14.13 -128.03 -52.36
N LYS A 134 13.57 -127.57 -53.49
CA LYS A 134 12.74 -128.40 -54.38
C LYS A 134 13.54 -129.58 -54.93
N LEU A 135 14.77 -129.39 -55.42
CA LEU A 135 15.65 -130.49 -55.87
C LEU A 135 16.03 -131.48 -54.75
N ILE A 136 16.09 -131.03 -53.49
CA ILE A 136 16.31 -131.92 -52.34
C ILE A 136 15.03 -132.70 -51.99
N MET A 137 13.85 -132.08 -52.13
CA MET A 137 12.55 -132.71 -51.88
C MET A 137 12.04 -133.60 -53.03
N THR A 138 12.44 -133.35 -54.28
CA THR A 138 12.06 -134.15 -55.46
C THR A 138 13.08 -135.20 -55.84
N LYS A 139 14.28 -135.21 -55.23
CA LYS A 139 15.17 -136.37 -55.28
C LYS A 139 14.56 -137.50 -54.46
N GLU A 140 13.99 -138.47 -55.16
CA GLU A 140 13.55 -139.74 -54.56
C GLU A 140 14.68 -140.36 -53.75
N LYS A 141 14.60 -140.27 -52.42
CA LYS A 141 15.35 -141.17 -51.56
C LYS A 141 14.80 -142.56 -51.83
N LYS A 142 15.66 -143.44 -52.39
CA LYS A 142 15.40 -144.87 -52.41
C LYS A 142 15.12 -145.30 -50.98
N LEU A 143 13.87 -145.71 -50.73
CA LEU A 143 13.43 -146.22 -49.45
C LEU A 143 14.04 -147.61 -49.26
N GLU A 144 15.18 -147.66 -48.57
CA GLU A 144 15.48 -148.82 -47.74
C GLU A 144 14.28 -149.05 -46.80
N PRO A 145 13.86 -150.30 -46.55
CA PRO A 145 12.70 -150.59 -45.70
C PRO A 145 12.99 -150.16 -44.26
N ASP A 146 12.61 -148.92 -43.95
CA ASP A 146 12.75 -148.34 -42.62
C ASP A 146 11.97 -149.21 -41.62
N SER A 147 12.65 -149.65 -40.57
CA SER A 147 12.02 -150.37 -39.46
C SER A 147 10.77 -149.63 -39.00
N ILE A 148 9.67 -150.35 -38.80
CA ILE A 148 8.33 -149.81 -38.48
C ILE A 148 8.38 -148.74 -37.37
N SER A 149 9.28 -148.90 -36.38
CA SER A 149 9.54 -147.91 -35.34
C SER A 149 9.98 -146.54 -35.87
N LYS A 150 10.92 -146.49 -36.82
CA LYS A 150 11.39 -145.23 -37.45
C LYS A 150 10.30 -144.56 -38.26
N TYR A 151 9.48 -145.32 -39.00
CA TYR A 151 8.35 -144.77 -39.75
C TYR A 151 7.29 -144.17 -38.81
N ILE A 152 6.96 -144.86 -37.72
CA ILE A 152 6.09 -144.35 -36.66
C ILE A 152 6.66 -143.05 -36.06
N ASP A 153 7.96 -142.99 -35.78
CA ASP A 153 8.60 -141.80 -35.21
C ASP A 153 8.75 -140.64 -36.21
N GLN A 154 8.96 -140.91 -37.50
CA GLN A 154 8.89 -139.90 -38.56
C GLN A 154 7.48 -139.32 -38.68
N ASN A 155 6.44 -140.17 -38.68
CA ASN A 155 5.05 -139.72 -38.68
C ASN A 155 4.70 -138.94 -37.42
N ARG A 156 5.12 -139.38 -36.22
CA ARG A 156 4.96 -138.62 -34.97
C ARG A 156 5.60 -137.24 -35.05
N LYS A 157 6.81 -137.14 -35.60
CA LYS A 157 7.50 -135.85 -35.82
C LYS A 157 6.76 -134.98 -36.84
N MET A 158 6.27 -135.57 -37.93
CA MET A 158 5.45 -134.87 -38.93
C MET A 158 4.17 -134.31 -38.31
N PHE A 159 3.42 -135.12 -37.57
CA PHE A 159 2.20 -134.69 -36.87
C PHE A 159 2.48 -133.66 -35.77
N LEU A 160 3.59 -133.77 -35.04
CA LEU A 160 3.98 -132.78 -34.03
C LEU A 160 4.33 -131.42 -34.67
N ILE A 161 5.06 -131.44 -35.79
CA ILE A 161 5.36 -130.22 -36.55
C ILE A 161 4.07 -129.63 -37.11
N GLN A 162 3.23 -130.45 -37.75
CA GLN A 162 1.94 -130.03 -38.31
C GLN A 162 1.04 -129.40 -37.23
N TYR A 163 0.87 -130.06 -36.08
CA TYR A 163 0.14 -129.53 -34.93
C TYR A 163 0.73 -128.22 -34.42
N SER A 164 2.07 -128.13 -34.29
CA SER A 164 2.71 -126.88 -33.85
C SER A 164 2.50 -125.74 -34.84
N LEU A 165 2.47 -126.04 -36.13
CA LEU A 165 2.29 -125.09 -37.23
C LEU A 165 0.83 -124.63 -37.28
N ASP A 166 -0.15 -125.52 -37.15
CA ASP A 166 -1.56 -125.18 -37.11
C ASP A 166 -1.96 -124.44 -35.81
N MET A 167 -1.32 -124.76 -34.67
CA MET A 167 -1.42 -123.97 -33.45
C MET A 167 -0.86 -122.55 -33.65
N LYS A 168 0.32 -122.41 -34.29
CA LYS A 168 0.89 -121.09 -34.59
C LYS A 168 0.06 -120.30 -35.59
N ARG A 169 -0.50 -120.93 -36.63
CA ARG A 169 -1.46 -120.30 -37.56
C ARG A 169 -2.72 -119.82 -36.85
N SER A 170 -3.26 -120.62 -35.93
CA SER A 170 -4.45 -120.27 -35.16
C SER A 170 -4.17 -119.08 -34.22
N GLU A 171 -3.00 -119.06 -33.59
CA GLU A 171 -2.55 -117.94 -32.75
C GLU A 171 -2.26 -116.67 -33.55
N ILE A 172 -1.66 -116.79 -34.75
CA ILE A 172 -1.49 -115.66 -35.69
C ILE A 172 -2.85 -115.07 -36.06
N ARG A 173 -3.82 -115.90 -36.48
CA ARG A 173 -5.20 -115.43 -36.77
C ARG A 173 -5.85 -114.75 -35.56
N ARG A 174 -5.63 -115.26 -34.35
CA ARG A 174 -6.14 -114.65 -33.11
C ARG A 174 -5.53 -113.25 -32.89
N LEU A 175 -4.24 -113.09 -33.16
CA LEU A 175 -3.55 -111.79 -33.07
C LEU A 175 -3.96 -110.83 -34.20
N GLU A 176 -4.14 -111.32 -35.44
CA GLU A 176 -4.66 -110.54 -36.57
C GLU A 176 -6.08 -110.00 -36.28
N MET A 177 -6.95 -110.84 -35.70
CA MET A 177 -8.29 -110.43 -35.26
C MET A 177 -8.29 -109.42 -34.12
N LEU A 178 -7.28 -109.46 -33.23
CA LEU A 178 -7.13 -108.45 -32.18
C LEU A 178 -6.54 -107.14 -32.71
N ALA A 179 -5.52 -107.22 -33.58
CA ALA A 179 -4.91 -106.05 -34.20
C ALA A 179 -5.95 -105.27 -35.03
N THR A 180 -6.73 -105.94 -35.86
CA THR A 180 -7.80 -105.30 -36.64
C THR A 180 -8.92 -104.73 -35.76
N TRP A 181 -9.23 -105.36 -34.62
CA TRP A 181 -10.17 -104.79 -33.64
C TRP A 181 -9.60 -103.55 -32.92
N GLU A 182 -8.31 -103.55 -32.56
CA GLU A 182 -7.65 -102.37 -31.98
C GLU A 182 -7.48 -101.23 -32.99
N GLU A 183 -7.14 -101.53 -34.25
CA GLU A 183 -7.07 -100.57 -35.35
C GLU A 183 -8.42 -99.90 -35.60
N THR A 184 -9.52 -100.66 -35.73
CA THR A 184 -10.87 -100.07 -35.92
C THR A 184 -11.33 -99.26 -34.72
N LYS A 185 -10.94 -99.63 -33.49
CA LYS A 185 -11.19 -98.83 -32.28
C LYS A 185 -10.37 -97.54 -32.27
N LEU A 186 -9.11 -97.58 -32.73
CA LEU A 186 -8.25 -96.41 -32.86
C LEU A 186 -8.78 -95.45 -33.94
N GLU A 187 -9.18 -95.99 -35.10
CA GLU A 187 -9.79 -95.22 -36.19
C GLU A 187 -11.10 -94.54 -35.76
N GLN A 188 -11.91 -95.19 -34.91
CA GLN A 188 -13.09 -94.56 -34.29
C GLN A 188 -12.72 -93.42 -33.35
N ALA A 189 -11.66 -93.58 -32.54
CA ALA A 189 -11.16 -92.54 -31.64
C ALA A 189 -10.59 -91.35 -32.42
N GLU A 190 -9.80 -91.60 -33.46
CA GLU A 190 -9.25 -90.59 -34.38
C GLU A 190 -10.39 -89.79 -35.04
N LYS A 191 -11.40 -90.46 -35.60
CA LYS A 191 -12.59 -89.82 -36.18
C LYS A 191 -13.45 -89.06 -35.16
N SER A 192 -13.39 -89.40 -33.87
CA SER A 192 -14.03 -88.57 -32.83
C SER A 192 -13.21 -87.32 -32.52
N LEU A 193 -11.89 -87.45 -32.40
CA LEU A 193 -11.00 -86.32 -32.14
C LEU A 193 -10.96 -85.32 -33.30
N GLU A 194 -11.02 -85.79 -34.56
CA GLU A 194 -11.12 -84.95 -35.75
C GLU A 194 -12.42 -84.12 -35.75
N LYS A 195 -13.54 -84.72 -35.36
CA LYS A 195 -14.83 -84.00 -35.22
C LYS A 195 -14.77 -82.97 -34.09
N ASP A 196 -14.21 -83.34 -32.95
CA ASP A 196 -14.09 -82.43 -31.80
C ASP A 196 -13.16 -81.25 -32.14
N ALA A 197 -12.08 -81.48 -32.89
CA ALA A 197 -11.21 -80.42 -33.42
C ALA A 197 -11.96 -79.49 -34.39
N ALA A 198 -12.73 -80.04 -35.33
CA ALA A 198 -13.53 -79.24 -36.27
C ALA A 198 -14.62 -78.40 -35.55
N LEU A 199 -15.26 -78.96 -34.51
CA LEU A 199 -16.21 -78.24 -33.66
C LEU A 199 -15.52 -77.14 -32.83
N PHE A 200 -14.30 -77.38 -32.36
CA PHE A 200 -13.51 -76.37 -31.64
C PHE A 200 -13.10 -75.21 -32.56
N ASP A 201 -12.66 -75.49 -33.80
CA ASP A 201 -12.38 -74.47 -34.81
C ASP A 201 -13.63 -73.68 -35.22
N GLU A 202 -14.80 -74.32 -35.26
CA GLU A 202 -16.07 -73.60 -35.45
C GLU A 202 -16.41 -72.71 -34.25
N PHE A 203 -16.26 -73.21 -33.03
CA PHE A 203 -16.45 -72.44 -31.80
C PHE A 203 -15.51 -71.22 -31.73
N LEU A 204 -14.23 -71.37 -32.06
CA LEU A 204 -13.28 -70.26 -32.10
C LEU A 204 -13.69 -69.21 -33.15
N ARG A 205 -14.00 -69.64 -34.39
CA ARG A 205 -14.46 -68.72 -35.44
C ARG A 205 -15.73 -67.96 -35.04
N GLU A 206 -16.66 -68.61 -34.35
CA GLU A 206 -17.88 -67.94 -33.90
C GLU A 206 -17.66 -67.04 -32.68
N ASN A 207 -16.74 -67.41 -31.78
CA ASN A 207 -16.31 -66.54 -30.69
C ASN A 207 -15.62 -65.27 -31.21
N ASP A 208 -14.69 -65.41 -32.16
CA ASP A 208 -14.01 -64.29 -32.81
C ASP A 208 -15.00 -63.38 -33.55
N ARG A 209 -15.94 -63.96 -34.31
CA ARG A 209 -17.03 -63.20 -34.96
C ARG A 209 -17.87 -62.44 -33.95
N SER A 210 -18.28 -63.08 -32.86
CA SER A 210 -19.09 -62.48 -31.79
C SER A 210 -18.32 -61.35 -31.09
N SER A 211 -17.05 -61.57 -30.75
CA SER A 211 -16.14 -60.58 -30.17
C SER A 211 -15.96 -59.36 -31.07
N VAL A 212 -15.69 -59.57 -32.37
CA VAL A 212 -15.57 -58.50 -33.36
C VAL A 212 -16.90 -57.77 -33.59
N GLN A 213 -18.04 -58.46 -33.54
CA GLN A 213 -19.36 -57.81 -33.60
C GLN A 213 -19.61 -56.93 -32.36
N ALA A 214 -19.32 -57.43 -31.15
CA ALA A 214 -19.44 -56.67 -29.91
C ALA A 214 -18.52 -55.44 -29.91
N MET A 215 -17.28 -55.57 -30.39
CA MET A 215 -16.34 -54.46 -30.57
C MET A 215 -16.89 -53.40 -31.53
N ARG A 216 -17.39 -53.81 -32.70
CA ARG A 216 -18.00 -52.88 -33.69
C ARG A 216 -19.26 -52.19 -33.17
N LEU A 217 -20.04 -52.84 -32.31
CA LEU A 217 -21.20 -52.22 -31.66
C LEU A 217 -20.73 -51.16 -30.64
N ALA A 218 -19.76 -51.49 -29.80
CA ALA A 218 -19.15 -50.53 -28.87
C ALA A 218 -18.49 -49.34 -29.58
N GLU A 219 -17.83 -49.55 -30.72
CA GLU A 219 -17.26 -48.49 -31.57
C GLU A 219 -18.35 -47.57 -32.16
N LYS A 220 -19.48 -48.15 -32.63
CA LYS A 220 -20.63 -47.35 -33.11
C LYS A 220 -21.25 -46.52 -31.98
N ASP A 221 -21.47 -47.11 -30.82
CA ASP A 221 -22.07 -46.44 -29.67
C ASP A 221 -21.16 -45.34 -29.11
N THR A 222 -19.85 -45.59 -29.03
CA THR A 222 -18.87 -44.57 -28.64
C THR A 222 -18.75 -43.46 -29.67
N LYS A 223 -18.79 -43.77 -30.97
CA LYS A 223 -18.85 -42.74 -32.03
C LYS A 223 -20.10 -41.88 -31.91
N ALA A 224 -21.29 -42.47 -31.80
CA ALA A 224 -22.54 -41.76 -31.62
C ALA A 224 -22.55 -40.89 -30.34
N LYS A 225 -21.95 -41.40 -29.25
CA LYS A 225 -21.74 -40.63 -28.01
C LYS A 225 -20.82 -39.42 -28.25
N VAL A 226 -19.72 -39.56 -28.99
CA VAL A 226 -18.81 -38.45 -29.31
C VAL A 226 -19.51 -37.41 -30.19
N GLU A 227 -20.26 -37.84 -31.22
CA GLU A 227 -21.10 -36.97 -32.05
C GLU A 227 -22.09 -36.16 -31.19
N LYS A 228 -22.78 -36.80 -30.24
CA LYS A 228 -23.67 -36.08 -29.29
C LYS A 228 -22.94 -35.18 -28.31
N ILE A 229 -21.72 -35.50 -27.89
CA ILE A 229 -20.89 -34.59 -27.07
C ILE A 229 -20.51 -33.35 -27.88
N MET A 230 -20.18 -33.49 -29.17
CA MET A 230 -19.89 -32.36 -30.05
C MET A 230 -21.13 -31.47 -30.27
N GLU A 231 -22.31 -32.07 -30.52
CA GLU A 231 -23.57 -31.32 -30.60
C GLU A 231 -23.86 -30.54 -29.30
N ILE A 232 -23.66 -31.15 -28.13
CA ILE A 232 -23.84 -30.48 -26.83
C ILE A 232 -22.82 -29.34 -26.65
N GLN A 233 -21.57 -29.51 -27.07
CA GLN A 233 -20.54 -28.46 -26.98
C GLN A 233 -20.85 -27.27 -27.88
N ASP A 234 -21.29 -27.53 -29.12
CA ASP A 234 -21.71 -26.47 -30.05
C ASP A 234 -22.93 -25.71 -29.53
N LEU A 235 -23.98 -26.41 -29.11
CA LEU A 235 -25.16 -25.80 -28.48
C LEU A 235 -24.79 -25.02 -27.20
N THR A 236 -23.85 -25.51 -26.40
CA THR A 236 -23.36 -24.77 -25.21
C THR A 236 -22.67 -23.48 -25.61
N THR A 237 -21.88 -23.50 -26.69
CA THR A 237 -21.22 -22.31 -27.25
C THR A 237 -22.24 -21.31 -27.79
N GLN A 238 -23.25 -21.79 -28.52
CA GLN A 238 -24.37 -20.96 -28.98
C GLN A 238 -25.12 -20.30 -27.81
N ILE A 239 -25.40 -21.05 -26.73
CA ILE A 239 -26.05 -20.52 -25.51
C ILE A 239 -25.20 -19.44 -24.85
N VAL A 240 -23.88 -19.63 -24.75
CA VAL A 240 -22.97 -18.60 -24.18
C VAL A 240 -22.93 -17.36 -25.06
N ASN A 241 -22.85 -17.51 -26.38
CA ASN A 241 -22.89 -16.40 -27.32
C ASN A 241 -24.20 -15.60 -27.20
N ILE A 242 -25.35 -16.28 -27.23
CA ILE A 242 -26.67 -15.64 -27.07
C ILE A 242 -26.78 -14.94 -25.72
N LYS A 243 -26.32 -15.55 -24.61
CA LYS A 243 -26.28 -14.89 -23.30
C LYS A 243 -25.41 -13.64 -23.30
N SER A 244 -24.23 -13.69 -23.93
CA SER A 244 -23.36 -12.51 -24.05
C SER A 244 -24.00 -11.38 -24.86
N GLU A 245 -24.83 -11.71 -25.85
CA GLU A 245 -25.56 -10.74 -26.65
C GLU A 245 -26.75 -10.16 -25.89
N ILE A 246 -27.48 -10.99 -25.13
CA ILE A 246 -28.52 -10.54 -24.20
C ILE A 246 -27.92 -9.55 -23.20
N SER A 247 -26.79 -9.84 -22.55
CA SER A 247 -26.20 -8.90 -21.59
C SER A 247 -25.74 -7.58 -22.23
N LYS A 248 -25.21 -7.58 -23.46
CA LYS A 248 -24.94 -6.32 -24.20
C LYS A 248 -26.23 -5.53 -24.46
N GLN A 249 -27.32 -6.22 -24.80
CA GLN A 249 -28.62 -5.60 -25.02
C GLN A 249 -29.24 -5.08 -23.72
N GLU A 250 -29.08 -5.79 -22.60
CA GLU A 250 -29.47 -5.36 -21.25
C GLU A 250 -28.69 -4.11 -20.82
N ASP A 251 -27.37 -4.07 -21.02
CA ASP A 251 -26.53 -2.88 -20.75
C ASP A 251 -26.95 -1.68 -21.62
N THR A 252 -27.24 -1.92 -22.90
CA THR A 252 -27.72 -0.89 -23.83
C THR A 252 -29.12 -0.39 -23.42
N LEU A 253 -30.00 -1.29 -23.00
CA LEU A 253 -31.33 -0.97 -22.49
C LEU A 253 -31.25 -0.16 -21.18
N GLN A 254 -30.31 -0.47 -20.29
CA GLN A 254 -30.06 0.33 -19.08
C GLN A 254 -29.60 1.74 -19.43
N GLN A 255 -28.71 1.92 -20.41
CA GLN A 255 -28.31 3.24 -20.91
C GLN A 255 -29.52 4.01 -21.46
N TYR A 256 -30.36 3.36 -22.28
CA TYR A 256 -31.58 3.98 -22.79
C TYR A 256 -32.63 4.29 -21.71
N ARG A 257 -32.74 3.48 -20.65
CA ARG A 257 -33.55 3.81 -19.45
C ARG A 257 -33.03 5.06 -18.75
N ILE A 258 -31.73 5.16 -18.52
CA ILE A 258 -31.10 6.36 -17.91
C ILE A 258 -31.36 7.60 -18.78
N TYR A 259 -31.22 7.50 -20.11
CA TYR A 259 -31.53 8.60 -21.02
C TYR A 259 -33.02 8.96 -21.03
N LYS A 260 -33.93 7.98 -21.00
CA LYS A 260 -35.39 8.19 -20.88
C LYS A 260 -35.75 8.93 -19.60
N ASP A 261 -35.21 8.51 -18.45
CA ASP A 261 -35.41 9.16 -17.15
C ASP A 261 -34.85 10.59 -17.13
N PHE A 262 -33.72 10.82 -17.79
CA PHE A 262 -33.10 12.13 -17.94
C PHE A 262 -33.96 13.07 -18.82
N LEU A 263 -34.45 12.58 -19.96
CA LEU A 263 -35.37 13.32 -20.83
C LEU A 263 -36.69 13.66 -20.11
N TYR A 264 -37.22 12.77 -19.26
CA TYR A 264 -38.38 13.10 -18.43
C TYR A 264 -38.08 14.20 -17.40
N LYS A 265 -36.89 14.23 -16.78
CA LYS A 265 -36.50 15.30 -15.84
C LYS A 265 -36.36 16.67 -16.52
N LEU A 266 -35.98 16.70 -17.80
CA LEU A 266 -35.90 17.93 -18.61
C LEU A 266 -37.20 18.30 -19.32
N SER A 267 -38.19 17.40 -19.37
CA SER A 267 -39.48 17.69 -20.00
C SER A 267 -40.28 18.70 -19.17
N PRO A 268 -40.97 19.68 -19.78
CA PRO A 268 -41.78 20.64 -19.04
C PRO A 268 -42.83 19.98 -18.15
N LYS A 269 -42.96 20.48 -16.91
CA LYS A 269 -43.87 19.91 -15.91
C LYS A 269 -45.33 19.87 -16.37
N GLU A 270 -45.78 20.91 -17.07
CA GLU A 270 -47.13 21.00 -17.65
C GLU A 270 -47.40 19.83 -18.62
N TRP A 271 -46.43 19.51 -19.47
CA TRP A 271 -46.52 18.39 -20.40
C TRP A 271 -46.47 17.02 -19.69
N LEU A 272 -45.63 16.88 -18.66
CA LEU A 272 -45.58 15.66 -17.84
C LEU A 272 -46.92 15.39 -17.15
N GLU A 273 -47.53 16.42 -16.57
CA GLU A 273 -48.85 16.31 -15.94
C GLU A 273 -49.95 15.94 -16.93
N GLU A 274 -49.91 16.49 -18.15
CA GLU A 274 -50.82 16.07 -19.22
C GLU A 274 -50.63 14.60 -19.59
N GLN A 275 -49.39 14.12 -19.71
CA GLN A 275 -49.12 12.72 -20.01
C GLN A 275 -49.55 11.80 -18.86
N GLU A 276 -49.38 12.20 -17.61
CA GLU A 276 -49.91 11.44 -16.48
C GLU A 276 -51.44 11.43 -16.47
N LYS A 277 -52.11 12.55 -16.74
CA LYS A 277 -53.57 12.62 -16.91
C LYS A 277 -54.05 11.68 -18.05
N LYS A 278 -53.34 11.65 -19.18
CA LYS A 278 -53.59 10.72 -20.32
C LYS A 278 -53.36 9.26 -19.92
N ARG A 279 -52.25 8.94 -19.23
CA ARG A 279 -51.94 7.60 -18.69
C ARG A 279 -53.02 7.10 -17.71
N LEU A 280 -53.48 7.98 -16.81
CA LEU A 280 -54.55 7.67 -15.85
C LEU A 280 -55.91 7.49 -16.54
N ALA A 281 -56.21 8.27 -17.59
CA ALA A 281 -57.41 8.08 -18.40
C ALA A 281 -57.38 6.75 -19.17
N LEU A 282 -56.24 6.38 -19.76
CA LEU A 282 -56.03 5.10 -20.45
C LEU A 282 -56.13 3.92 -19.48
N LYS A 283 -55.53 4.00 -18.27
CA LYS A 283 -55.68 2.98 -17.23
C LYS A 283 -57.16 2.79 -16.85
N LYS A 284 -57.89 3.88 -16.57
CA LYS A 284 -59.34 3.84 -16.28
C LYS A 284 -60.17 3.28 -17.44
N ALA A 285 -59.80 3.58 -18.69
CA ALA A 285 -60.48 3.05 -19.88
C ALA A 285 -60.23 1.54 -20.07
N LYS A 286 -58.98 1.07 -19.84
CA LYS A 286 -58.63 -0.35 -19.84
C LYS A 286 -59.32 -1.09 -18.70
N GLU A 287 -59.36 -0.54 -17.48
CA GLU A 287 -60.10 -1.10 -16.33
C GLU A 287 -61.62 -1.20 -16.57
N LEU A 288 -62.22 -0.26 -17.32
CA LEU A 288 -63.64 -0.36 -17.74
C LEU A 288 -63.85 -1.45 -18.80
N ALA A 289 -62.90 -1.65 -19.71
CA ALA A 289 -62.97 -2.66 -20.76
C ALA A 289 -62.74 -4.09 -20.23
N GLU A 290 -61.89 -4.25 -19.21
CA GLU A 290 -61.56 -5.50 -18.51
C GLU A 290 -62.65 -5.91 -17.47
N THR A 291 -63.93 -5.68 -17.78
CA THR A 291 -65.05 -6.18 -16.96
C THR A 291 -65.55 -7.54 -17.51
N PRO A 292 -65.67 -8.58 -16.68
CA PRO A 292 -65.71 -9.96 -17.18
C PRO A 292 -67.07 -10.36 -17.77
N LYS A 293 -67.05 -10.82 -19.03
CA LYS A 293 -68.15 -11.62 -19.61
C LYS A 293 -68.00 -13.10 -19.25
N GLU A 294 -68.40 -13.47 -18.03
CA GLU A 294 -68.77 -14.86 -17.74
C GLU A 294 -70.26 -15.08 -18.08
N GLY A 295 -70.57 -16.24 -18.69
CA GLY A 295 -71.95 -16.72 -18.82
C GLY A 295 -72.52 -16.83 -20.23
N SER A 296 -71.98 -17.72 -21.06
CA SER A 296 -72.80 -18.38 -22.09
C SER A 296 -72.42 -19.85 -22.22
N VAL A 297 -73.30 -20.71 -21.72
CA VAL A 297 -73.23 -22.16 -21.92
C VAL A 297 -73.89 -22.50 -23.24
N SER A 298 -73.19 -23.20 -24.12
CA SER A 298 -73.81 -24.02 -25.16
C SER A 298 -73.16 -25.40 -25.16
N SER A 299 -73.94 -26.39 -24.71
CA SER A 299 -73.63 -27.81 -24.78
C SER A 299 -74.26 -28.43 -26.04
N ILE A 300 -74.02 -29.76 -26.19
CA ILE A 300 -74.80 -30.79 -26.95
C ILE A 300 -74.12 -31.26 -28.27
N PRO A 301 -73.99 -32.58 -28.57
CA PRO A 301 -73.67 -33.76 -27.74
C PRO A 301 -72.81 -34.85 -28.48
N VAL A 302 -72.73 -36.09 -27.95
CA VAL A 302 -72.39 -37.38 -28.66
C VAL A 302 -70.96 -37.47 -29.28
N ASP A 303 -70.13 -38.47 -28.97
CA ASP A 303 -70.39 -39.91 -29.14
C ASP A 303 -69.75 -40.84 -28.06
N LYS A 304 -70.25 -42.07 -27.95
CA LYS A 304 -69.77 -43.14 -27.05
C LYS A 304 -69.21 -44.33 -27.86
N GLY A 305 -67.89 -44.54 -27.81
CA GLY A 305 -67.23 -45.75 -28.31
C GLY A 305 -65.99 -46.12 -27.46
N PRO A 306 -65.67 -47.40 -27.19
CA PRO A 306 -65.03 -47.73 -25.91
C PRO A 306 -63.55 -48.19 -25.97
N GLY A 307 -62.78 -47.70 -25.00
CA GLY A 307 -61.90 -48.53 -24.17
C GLY A 307 -60.58 -49.07 -24.72
N SER A 308 -59.46 -48.55 -24.18
CA SER A 308 -58.35 -49.43 -23.75
C SER A 308 -57.57 -48.81 -22.58
N LYS A 309 -56.92 -49.65 -21.78
CA LYS A 309 -56.24 -49.26 -20.52
C LYS A 309 -54.80 -48.85 -20.79
N GLY A 310 -54.38 -47.69 -20.27
CA GLY A 310 -52.98 -47.26 -20.25
C GLY A 310 -52.70 -46.34 -19.07
N LYS A 311 -52.46 -46.91 -17.88
CA LYS A 311 -52.04 -46.12 -16.70
C LYS A 311 -50.54 -45.80 -16.81
N MET A 312 -50.20 -44.52 -16.98
CA MET A 312 -48.92 -43.98 -16.54
C MET A 312 -49.18 -43.03 -15.38
N VAL A 313 -48.68 -43.37 -14.19
CA VAL A 313 -48.86 -42.57 -12.97
C VAL A 313 -47.49 -42.07 -12.53
N SER A 314 -47.32 -40.75 -12.55
CA SER A 314 -46.22 -40.02 -11.92
C SER A 314 -46.25 -40.23 -10.40
N LEU A 315 -45.15 -40.67 -9.80
CA LEU A 315 -45.11 -41.02 -8.37
C LEU A 315 -43.75 -40.69 -7.73
N TRP A 316 -43.41 -39.40 -7.65
CA TRP A 316 -42.27 -38.89 -6.88
C TRP A 316 -42.68 -37.73 -5.97
N ALA A 317 -43.15 -38.05 -4.75
CA ALA A 317 -43.22 -37.11 -3.63
C ALA A 317 -43.31 -37.84 -2.28
N ARG A 318 -42.41 -37.47 -1.34
CA ARG A 318 -42.42 -37.79 0.11
C ARG A 318 -42.20 -39.28 0.49
N GLU A 319 -41.56 -39.63 1.62
CA GLU A 319 -40.89 -38.84 2.68
C GLU A 319 -39.70 -39.60 3.31
N ALA A 320 -39.00 -38.96 4.26
CA ALA A 320 -37.73 -39.45 4.83
C ALA A 320 -37.85 -40.12 6.22
N GLN A 321 -36.68 -40.50 6.79
CA GLN A 321 -36.38 -41.09 8.12
C GLN A 321 -36.26 -42.65 8.14
N GLY A 322 -35.20 -43.26 8.69
CA GLY A 322 -33.96 -42.68 9.24
C GLY A 322 -32.97 -43.71 9.84
N LEU A 323 -31.76 -43.21 10.20
CA LEU A 323 -30.75 -43.80 11.11
C LEU A 323 -30.14 -45.20 10.81
N LYS A 324 -28.85 -45.22 10.38
CA LYS A 324 -27.67 -45.45 11.27
C LYS A 324 -26.33 -45.34 10.52
N LYS A 325 -25.42 -44.51 11.05
CA LYS A 325 -23.94 -44.54 10.84
C LYS A 325 -23.34 -45.61 11.79
N PRO A 326 -22.10 -46.14 11.61
CA PRO A 326 -20.89 -45.41 11.18
C PRO A 326 -19.91 -46.27 10.30
N TRP A 327 -18.58 -46.03 10.10
CA TRP A 327 -17.61 -44.98 10.53
C TRP A 327 -16.42 -44.86 9.53
N LYS A 328 -15.92 -43.63 9.31
CA LYS A 328 -14.50 -43.17 9.30
C LYS A 328 -13.41 -43.76 8.35
N LEU A 329 -12.69 -42.80 7.75
CA LEU A 329 -11.23 -42.74 7.45
C LEU A 329 -10.64 -43.76 6.45
N LEU A 330 -9.64 -43.46 5.60
CA LEU A 330 -8.77 -42.28 5.45
C LEU A 330 -8.43 -41.98 3.96
N GLN A 331 -7.89 -40.79 3.71
CA GLN A 331 -7.29 -40.35 2.44
C GLN A 331 -5.96 -41.07 2.14
N ALA A 332 -5.55 -41.13 0.86
CA ALA A 332 -4.16 -40.84 0.47
C ALA A 332 -3.98 -40.47 -1.02
N VAL A 333 -3.08 -39.52 -1.29
CA VAL A 333 -2.34 -39.19 -2.53
C VAL A 333 -3.11 -38.75 -3.81
N ARG A 334 -3.03 -37.43 -4.06
CA ARG A 334 -2.70 -36.88 -5.40
C ARG A 334 -1.39 -36.09 -5.28
N LEU A 335 -0.60 -36.09 -6.36
CA LEU A 335 0.60 -35.26 -6.60
C LEU A 335 0.61 -34.97 -8.12
N GLY A 336 0.89 -33.77 -8.65
CA GLY A 336 1.16 -32.46 -8.03
C GLY A 336 1.28 -31.34 -9.11
N GLN A 337 1.94 -30.22 -8.75
CA GLN A 337 2.31 -29.02 -9.56
C GLN A 337 1.22 -27.92 -9.71
N VAL A 338 1.17 -26.80 -8.93
CA VAL A 338 2.12 -25.63 -8.74
C VAL A 338 2.04 -24.62 -9.92
N PRO A 339 2.04 -23.26 -9.75
CA PRO A 339 2.50 -22.45 -8.60
C PRO A 339 1.56 -21.33 -8.03
N SER A 340 2.05 -20.74 -6.93
CA SER A 340 1.68 -19.48 -6.24
C SER A 340 1.94 -18.21 -7.09
N SER A 341 1.74 -16.93 -6.69
CA SER A 341 1.60 -16.28 -5.36
C SER A 341 1.18 -14.81 -5.48
N SER A 342 0.51 -14.24 -4.46
CA SER A 342 0.60 -12.81 -4.11
C SER A 342 0.37 -12.58 -2.60
N SER A 343 1.21 -11.76 -1.95
CA SER A 343 1.26 -11.57 -0.50
C SER A 343 0.63 -10.26 -0.02
N SER A 344 0.14 -10.23 1.23
CA SER A 344 -0.31 -9.01 1.91
C SER A 344 0.83 -8.30 2.65
N VAL A 345 0.61 -7.02 2.97
CA VAL A 345 1.39 -6.25 3.96
C VAL A 345 0.44 -5.41 4.82
N GLN A 346 0.71 -5.36 6.13
CA GLN A 346 0.04 -4.54 7.16
C GLN A 346 1.03 -3.43 7.63
N PRO A 347 0.64 -2.36 8.37
CA PRO A 347 0.44 -2.51 9.84
C PRO A 347 -0.37 -1.40 10.61
N THR A 348 -0.53 -1.59 11.94
CA THR A 348 -0.65 -0.52 13.00
C THR A 348 -1.98 0.29 13.06
N SER A 349 -2.65 0.63 14.19
CA SER A 349 -2.50 0.39 15.65
C SER A 349 -3.87 0.52 16.38
N GLN A 350 -3.97 0.00 17.62
CA GLN A 350 -5.07 0.18 18.60
C GLN A 350 -4.72 1.25 19.67
N PRO A 351 -5.60 1.78 20.57
CA PRO A 351 -6.60 1.00 21.36
C PRO A 351 -7.89 1.67 21.91
N SER A 352 -8.66 0.84 22.66
CA SER A 352 -9.58 1.13 23.79
C SER A 352 -11.10 1.31 23.56
N MET A 353 -11.86 0.84 24.57
CA MET A 353 -13.33 0.69 24.72
C MET A 353 -13.78 1.49 26.00
N PRO A 354 -15.04 1.49 26.52
CA PRO A 354 -16.34 0.91 26.07
C PRO A 354 -17.58 1.87 26.22
N SER A 355 -18.81 1.32 26.04
CA SER A 355 -20.12 1.82 26.57
C SER A 355 -20.78 3.02 25.87
N ARG A 356 -22.06 3.40 26.09
CA ARG A 356 -23.36 2.71 26.34
C ARG A 356 -24.45 3.80 26.34
N LEU A 357 -25.64 3.52 25.76
CA LEU A 357 -26.90 4.32 25.79
C LEU A 357 -26.96 5.66 25.01
N ASP A 358 -27.98 5.72 24.13
CA ASP A 358 -28.96 6.78 23.85
C ASP A 358 -28.55 8.28 23.85
N SER A 359 -28.78 8.95 22.70
CA SER A 359 -29.76 10.07 22.62
C SER A 359 -29.97 10.66 21.21
N LYS A 360 -31.11 10.34 20.61
CA LYS A 360 -32.16 11.27 20.12
C LYS A 360 -31.76 12.56 19.36
N GLY A 361 -32.10 12.56 18.06
CA GLY A 361 -32.38 13.75 17.21
C GLY A 361 -31.32 14.05 16.14
N SER A 362 -31.64 14.62 14.97
CA SER A 362 -32.92 14.83 14.27
C SER A 362 -32.62 15.36 12.85
N SER A 363 -33.59 15.27 11.92
CA SER A 363 -33.57 15.88 10.57
C SER A 363 -32.66 15.18 9.53
N SER A 364 -33.07 14.89 8.29
CA SER A 364 -34.42 14.97 7.68
C SER A 364 -34.60 13.82 6.68
N THR A 365 -35.78 13.20 6.68
CA THR A 365 -36.16 12.17 5.72
C THR A 365 -37.10 12.77 4.69
N LEU A 366 -36.60 13.04 3.47
CA LEU A 366 -37.47 13.19 2.30
C LEU A 366 -37.67 11.80 1.68
N PRO A 367 -38.91 11.39 1.32
CA PRO A 367 -39.13 10.04 0.81
C PRO A 367 -38.59 9.91 -0.62
N SER A 368 -37.51 9.14 -0.79
CA SER A 368 -37.18 8.59 -2.10
C SER A 368 -38.27 7.59 -2.46
N LEU A 369 -39.16 7.96 -3.38
CA LEU A 369 -40.20 7.06 -3.90
C LEU A 369 -39.54 5.79 -4.41
N GLN A 370 -39.93 4.65 -3.82
CA GLN A 370 -39.58 3.34 -4.36
C GLN A 370 -40.24 3.22 -5.73
N SER A 371 -39.44 3.33 -6.78
CA SER A 371 -39.86 2.95 -8.13
C SER A 371 -40.11 1.45 -8.12
N GLN A 372 -41.40 1.14 -8.00
CA GLN A 372 -41.99 -0.18 -8.07
C GLN A 372 -41.49 -0.94 -9.30
N GLU A 373 -41.26 -2.25 -9.16
CA GLU A 373 -40.98 -3.14 -10.29
C GLU A 373 -42.21 -3.13 -11.20
N ASP A 374 -42.20 -2.27 -12.23
CA ASP A 374 -43.20 -2.31 -13.30
C ASP A 374 -42.95 -3.57 -14.14
N THR A 375 -43.75 -4.61 -13.86
CA THR A 375 -43.92 -5.77 -14.73
C THR A 375 -44.31 -5.31 -16.13
N ASP A 376 -43.72 -5.89 -17.18
CA ASP A 376 -43.94 -5.49 -18.57
C ASP A 376 -45.43 -5.49 -18.95
N SER A 377 -46.06 -4.32 -18.91
CA SER A 377 -47.42 -4.09 -19.41
C SER A 377 -47.32 -3.52 -20.82
N GLU A 378 -47.15 -4.45 -21.76
CA GLU A 378 -47.10 -4.21 -23.20
C GLU A 378 -48.37 -3.49 -23.67
N GLY A 379 -48.29 -2.17 -23.92
CA GLY A 379 -49.45 -1.39 -24.37
C GLY A 379 -49.34 0.12 -24.22
N GLU A 380 -48.65 0.74 -25.18
CA GLU A 380 -48.49 2.19 -25.44
C GLU A 380 -47.46 2.93 -24.56
N GLU A 381 -46.22 2.98 -25.04
CA GLU A 381 -45.30 4.05 -24.65
C GLU A 381 -45.82 5.39 -25.20
N LEU A 382 -46.15 6.32 -24.30
CA LEU A 382 -46.54 7.68 -24.69
C LEU A 382 -45.36 8.39 -25.37
N PRO A 383 -45.58 9.20 -26.44
CA PRO A 383 -44.50 9.87 -27.15
C PRO A 383 -43.64 10.74 -26.23
N LEU A 384 -42.31 10.71 -26.43
CA LEU A 384 -41.37 11.59 -25.74
C LEU A 384 -41.60 13.07 -26.15
N TYR A 385 -41.35 14.00 -25.23
CA TYR A 385 -41.41 15.44 -25.51
C TYR A 385 -40.37 15.85 -26.57
N PHE A 386 -39.14 15.39 -26.40
CA PHE A 386 -38.02 15.62 -27.31
C PHE A 386 -38.08 14.65 -28.50
N THR A 387 -38.67 15.12 -29.61
CA THR A 387 -38.80 14.37 -30.88
C THR A 387 -37.62 14.55 -31.82
N GLU A 388 -36.85 15.62 -31.66
CA GLU A 388 -35.66 15.94 -32.45
C GLU A 388 -34.51 16.29 -31.49
N PRO A 389 -33.26 15.80 -31.72
CA PRO A 389 -32.13 16.09 -30.84
C PRO A 389 -31.84 17.58 -30.68
N GLN A 390 -32.14 18.38 -31.72
CA GLN A 390 -31.94 19.82 -31.71
C GLN A 390 -32.73 20.50 -30.59
N LYS A 391 -33.99 20.09 -30.34
CA LYS A 391 -34.84 20.65 -29.28
C LYS A 391 -34.27 20.46 -27.87
N LEU A 392 -33.44 19.43 -27.67
CA LEU A 392 -32.74 19.21 -26.40
C LEU A 392 -31.49 20.08 -26.29
N LEU A 393 -30.74 20.23 -27.39
CA LEU A 393 -29.59 21.13 -27.48
C LEU A 393 -30.02 22.59 -27.28
N ASP A 394 -31.14 23.00 -27.86
CA ASP A 394 -31.68 24.36 -27.73
C ASP A 394 -32.05 24.64 -26.25
N VAL A 395 -32.67 23.69 -25.56
CA VAL A 395 -32.93 23.78 -24.10
C VAL A 395 -31.65 23.82 -23.28
N PHE A 396 -30.58 23.12 -23.67
CA PHE A 396 -29.28 23.28 -23.01
C PHE A 396 -28.67 24.65 -23.26
N THR A 397 -28.74 25.19 -24.48
CA THR A 397 -28.23 26.54 -24.74
C THR A 397 -29.02 27.61 -24.00
N GLU A 398 -30.34 27.44 -23.84
CA GLU A 398 -31.17 28.33 -23.01
C GLU A 398 -30.78 28.21 -21.52
N LEU A 399 -30.58 27.00 -20.99
CA LEU A 399 -30.12 26.80 -19.62
C LEU A 399 -28.69 27.31 -19.40
N GLU A 400 -27.81 27.21 -20.39
CA GLU A 400 -26.47 27.80 -20.36
C GLU A 400 -26.54 29.33 -20.34
N GLU A 401 -27.35 29.95 -21.21
CA GLU A 401 -27.59 31.41 -21.22
C GLU A 401 -28.21 31.90 -19.91
N GLN A 402 -29.22 31.19 -19.38
CA GLN A 402 -29.84 31.49 -18.08
C GLN A 402 -28.81 31.39 -16.95
N ASN A 403 -28.00 30.32 -16.89
CA ASN A 403 -26.96 30.17 -15.88
C ASN A 403 -25.87 31.26 -16.00
N LEU A 404 -25.44 31.62 -17.20
CA LEU A 404 -24.49 32.71 -17.44
C LEU A 404 -25.08 34.06 -17.00
N SER A 405 -26.35 34.33 -17.31
CA SER A 405 -27.04 35.55 -16.88
C SER A 405 -27.20 35.63 -15.35
N LEU A 406 -27.43 34.49 -14.68
CA LEU A 406 -27.52 34.40 -13.23
C LEU A 406 -26.14 34.61 -12.57
N ILE A 407 -25.07 34.05 -13.14
CA ILE A 407 -23.69 34.27 -12.71
C ILE A 407 -23.32 35.75 -12.86
N GLN A 408 -23.64 36.37 -14.01
CA GLN A 408 -23.38 37.79 -14.25
C GLN A 408 -24.15 38.68 -13.26
N ASN A 409 -25.45 38.45 -13.06
CA ASN A 409 -26.27 39.19 -12.10
C ASN A 409 -25.74 39.02 -10.66
N MET A 410 -25.34 37.81 -10.28
CA MET A 410 -24.70 37.55 -8.98
C MET A 410 -23.39 38.33 -8.82
N GLN A 411 -22.57 38.42 -9.86
CA GLN A 411 -21.32 39.19 -9.84
C GLN A 411 -21.59 40.71 -9.79
N GLU A 412 -22.51 41.24 -10.59
CA GLU A 412 -22.93 42.65 -10.54
C GLU A 412 -23.50 43.02 -9.15
N MET A 413 -24.25 42.10 -8.53
CA MET A 413 -24.76 42.24 -7.17
C MET A 413 -23.65 42.19 -6.11
N GLU A 414 -22.63 41.35 -6.31
CA GLU A 414 -21.44 41.29 -5.44
C GLU A 414 -20.61 42.58 -5.54
N GLU A 415 -20.37 43.08 -6.76
CA GLU A 415 -19.67 44.34 -7.01
C GLU A 415 -20.39 45.54 -6.40
N THR A 416 -21.71 45.66 -6.58
CA THR A 416 -22.51 46.74 -5.94
C THR A 416 -22.55 46.61 -4.42
N LEU A 417 -22.58 45.39 -3.88
CA LEU A 417 -22.49 45.16 -2.44
C LEU A 417 -21.11 45.56 -1.88
N ASP A 418 -20.02 45.30 -2.60
CA ASP A 418 -18.67 45.69 -2.21
C ASP A 418 -18.43 47.21 -2.34
N GLU A 419 -19.01 47.87 -3.34
CA GLU A 419 -19.05 49.32 -3.42
C GLU A 419 -19.82 49.93 -2.22
N LEU A 420 -20.99 49.38 -1.87
CA LEU A 420 -21.75 49.79 -0.68
C LEU A 420 -20.97 49.58 0.63
N LYS A 421 -20.25 48.45 0.78
CA LYS A 421 -19.35 48.22 1.92
C LYS A 421 -18.22 49.26 1.97
N LEU A 422 -17.64 49.62 0.83
CA LEU A 422 -16.58 50.62 0.74
C LEU A 422 -17.10 52.02 1.09
N ILE A 423 -18.27 52.40 0.58
CA ILE A 423 -18.95 53.66 0.92
C ILE A 423 -19.24 53.69 2.42
N LEU A 424 -19.82 52.64 3.00
CA LEU A 424 -20.11 52.55 4.43
C LEU A 424 -18.84 52.65 5.29
N LYS A 425 -17.75 52.00 4.88
CA LYS A 425 -16.45 52.10 5.57
C LYS A 425 -15.89 53.52 5.49
N ASN A 426 -16.01 54.20 4.35
CA ASN A 426 -15.56 55.57 4.17
C ASN A 426 -16.41 56.58 4.97
N THR A 427 -17.74 56.40 5.03
CA THR A 427 -18.61 57.24 5.86
C THR A 427 -18.36 57.00 7.35
N GLN A 428 -18.15 55.76 7.79
CA GLN A 428 -17.74 55.43 9.15
C GLN A 428 -16.43 56.14 9.53
N ILE A 429 -15.40 56.04 8.70
CA ILE A 429 -14.11 56.74 8.92
C ILE A 429 -14.29 58.25 8.97
N ARG A 430 -15.20 58.83 8.18
CA ARG A 430 -15.51 60.27 8.22
C ARG A 430 -16.20 60.65 9.53
N MET A 431 -17.25 59.91 9.93
CA MET A 431 -17.96 60.14 11.20
C MET A 431 -17.02 59.98 12.41
N ASP A 432 -16.15 58.97 12.41
CA ASP A 432 -15.16 58.78 13.48
C ASP A 432 -14.16 59.95 13.56
N ARG A 433 -13.77 60.54 12.43
CA ARG A 433 -12.95 61.78 12.42
C ARG A 433 -13.72 62.96 13.00
N GLU A 434 -14.96 63.18 12.58
CA GLU A 434 -15.83 64.25 13.09
C GLU A 434 -16.08 64.09 14.60
N VAL A 435 -16.39 62.88 15.07
CA VAL A 435 -16.54 62.55 16.51
C VAL A 435 -15.25 62.80 17.28
N ASN A 436 -14.08 62.47 16.71
CA ASN A 436 -12.80 62.73 17.37
C ASN A 436 -12.43 64.23 17.39
N GLN A 437 -12.79 65.00 16.35
CA GLN A 437 -12.68 66.46 16.35
C GLN A 437 -13.58 67.09 17.41
N LEU A 438 -14.84 66.66 17.50
CA LEU A 438 -15.78 67.11 18.54
C LEU A 438 -15.27 66.78 19.95
N LYS A 439 -14.72 65.57 20.18
CA LYS A 439 -14.07 65.22 21.46
C LYS A 439 -12.88 66.11 21.79
N GLN A 440 -12.03 66.43 20.80
CA GLN A 440 -10.92 67.37 20.97
C GLN A 440 -11.41 68.76 21.34
N TRP A 441 -12.42 69.29 20.64
CA TRP A 441 -13.04 70.59 20.97
C TRP A 441 -13.67 70.60 22.36
N ILE A 442 -14.40 69.55 22.76
CA ILE A 442 -14.94 69.41 24.12
C ILE A 442 -13.79 69.44 25.14
N THR A 443 -12.71 68.72 24.90
CA THR A 443 -11.55 68.69 25.81
C THR A 443 -10.88 70.07 25.89
N THR A 444 -10.70 70.76 24.76
CA THR A 444 -10.16 72.12 24.73
C THR A 444 -11.06 73.12 25.47
N LEU A 445 -12.39 73.05 25.26
CA LEU A 445 -13.37 73.90 25.93
C LEU A 445 -13.43 73.63 27.44
N MET A 446 -13.35 72.37 27.86
CA MET A 446 -13.23 72.01 29.28
C MET A 446 -11.94 72.54 29.91
N MET A 447 -10.81 72.49 29.17
CA MET A 447 -9.55 73.06 29.64
C MET A 447 -9.59 74.60 29.72
N SER A 448 -10.26 75.29 28.81
CA SER A 448 -10.45 76.75 28.91
C SER A 448 -11.43 77.11 30.02
N LEU A 449 -12.50 76.33 30.22
CA LEU A 449 -13.45 76.54 31.31
C LEU A 449 -12.75 76.40 32.67
N ALA A 450 -11.99 75.33 32.88
CA ALA A 450 -11.24 75.12 34.12
C ALA A 450 -10.21 76.23 34.41
N LYS A 451 -9.55 76.75 33.36
CA LYS A 451 -8.65 77.91 33.50
C LYS A 451 -9.41 79.20 33.83
N GLU A 452 -10.57 79.43 33.23
CA GLU A 452 -11.38 80.62 33.51
C GLU A 452 -12.03 80.55 34.90
N GLU A 453 -12.38 79.34 35.37
CA GLU A 453 -12.80 79.10 36.75
C GLU A 453 -11.65 79.34 37.75
N GLU A 454 -10.42 78.92 37.41
CA GLU A 454 -9.20 79.20 38.20
C GLU A 454 -8.89 80.70 38.26
N THR A 455 -8.89 81.41 37.12
CA THR A 455 -8.66 82.87 37.10
C THR A 455 -9.80 83.64 37.77
N ALA A 456 -11.06 83.21 37.63
CA ALA A 456 -12.18 83.80 38.34
C ALA A 456 -12.04 83.62 39.87
N ALA A 457 -11.62 82.44 40.33
CA ALA A 457 -11.34 82.19 41.75
C ALA A 457 -10.14 82.99 42.27
N GLU A 458 -9.07 83.14 41.46
CA GLU A 458 -7.93 83.99 41.80
C GLU A 458 -8.34 85.47 41.88
N LEU A 459 -9.14 85.96 40.92
CA LEU A 459 -9.66 87.33 40.92
C LEU A 459 -10.64 87.57 42.06
N GLU A 460 -11.46 86.59 42.45
CA GLU A 460 -12.32 86.69 43.63
C GLU A 460 -11.48 86.77 44.91
N LEU A 461 -10.47 85.92 45.05
CA LEU A 461 -9.53 85.97 46.18
C LEU A 461 -8.80 87.32 46.24
N LYS A 462 -8.26 87.79 45.10
CA LYS A 462 -7.59 89.07 44.96
C LYS A 462 -8.52 90.22 45.31
N SER A 463 -9.75 90.21 44.79
CA SER A 463 -10.79 91.18 45.14
C SER A 463 -11.02 91.20 46.65
N ARG A 464 -11.29 90.05 47.29
CA ARG A 464 -11.46 89.95 48.73
C ARG A 464 -10.25 90.52 49.50
N VAL A 465 -9.02 90.22 49.09
CA VAL A 465 -7.78 90.74 49.73
C VAL A 465 -7.65 92.25 49.58
N PHE A 466 -7.86 92.82 48.38
CA PHE A 466 -7.74 94.26 48.15
C PHE A 466 -8.84 95.07 48.84
N HIS A 467 -10.03 94.52 49.04
CA HIS A 467 -11.12 95.17 49.79
C HIS A 467 -10.86 95.28 51.32
N PHE A 468 -9.79 94.69 51.86
CA PHE A 468 -9.38 94.87 53.27
C PHE A 468 -8.45 96.07 53.51
N GLY A 469 -7.98 96.77 52.47
CA GLY A 469 -7.16 97.97 52.59
C GLY A 469 -7.88 99.21 52.07
N GLU A 470 -7.86 100.33 52.82
CA GLU A 470 -8.40 101.61 52.35
C GLU A 470 -7.61 102.13 51.13
N TYR A 471 -8.10 101.86 49.93
CA TYR A 471 -7.48 102.30 48.68
C TYR A 471 -7.73 103.80 48.44
N LYS A 472 -6.71 104.63 48.68
CA LYS A 472 -6.76 106.10 48.52
C LYS A 472 -6.43 106.53 47.09
N GLY A 473 -7.24 106.09 46.12
CA GLY A 473 -7.05 106.37 44.68
C GLY A 473 -6.85 107.88 44.39
N ASP A 474 -7.72 108.73 44.95
CA ASP A 474 -7.67 110.20 44.80
C ASP A 474 -6.31 110.82 45.15
N GLN A 475 -5.54 110.22 46.07
CA GLN A 475 -4.20 110.70 46.45
C GLN A 475 -3.12 110.26 45.46
N GLN A 476 -3.31 109.12 44.78
CA GLN A 476 -2.39 108.64 43.75
C GLN A 476 -2.59 109.40 42.44
N ASP A 477 -3.83 109.72 42.07
CA ASP A 477 -4.14 110.49 40.85
C ASP A 477 -3.61 111.93 40.93
N GLN A 478 -3.75 112.60 42.08
CA GLN A 478 -3.13 113.92 42.32
C GLN A 478 -1.60 113.88 42.21
N LEU A 479 -0.97 112.79 42.66
CA LEU A 479 0.49 112.62 42.56
C LEU A 479 0.93 112.37 41.12
N LEU A 480 0.16 111.59 40.35
CA LEU A 480 0.40 111.34 38.93
C LEU A 480 0.24 112.61 38.09
N GLU A 481 -0.77 113.43 38.35
CA GLU A 481 -0.96 114.72 37.69
C GLU A 481 0.20 115.68 38.02
N THR A 482 0.60 115.76 39.29
CA THR A 482 1.77 116.53 39.74
C THR A 482 3.08 116.08 39.06
N LEU A 483 3.27 114.77 38.90
CA LEU A 483 4.42 114.20 38.19
C LEU A 483 4.37 114.56 36.71
N SER A 484 3.21 114.47 36.07
CA SER A 484 3.03 114.80 34.65
C SER A 484 3.41 116.25 34.35
N TYR A 485 3.00 117.19 35.20
CA TYR A 485 3.42 118.60 35.09
C TYR A 485 4.94 118.76 35.18
N LYS A 486 5.61 118.10 36.14
CA LYS A 486 7.07 118.19 36.30
C LYS A 486 7.83 117.60 35.12
N VAL A 487 7.40 116.44 34.62
CA VAL A 487 7.98 115.78 33.43
C VAL A 487 7.84 116.67 32.20
N GLN A 488 6.66 117.28 32.00
CA GLN A 488 6.43 118.21 30.90
C GLN A 488 7.33 119.46 31.00
N ASP A 489 7.56 119.98 32.20
CA ASP A 489 8.44 121.14 32.41
C ASP A 489 9.90 120.81 32.09
N VAL A 490 10.42 119.65 32.53
CA VAL A 490 11.77 119.18 32.17
C VAL A 490 11.89 118.94 30.66
N TYR A 491 10.89 118.32 30.03
CA TYR A 491 10.87 118.08 28.58
C TYR A 491 11.01 119.38 27.79
N ARG A 492 10.25 120.43 28.17
CA ARG A 492 10.32 121.77 27.56
C ARG A 492 11.72 122.40 27.67
N HIS A 493 12.40 122.20 28.79
CA HIS A 493 13.72 122.81 29.05
C HIS A 493 14.87 122.06 28.38
N CYS A 494 14.82 120.72 28.29
CA CYS A 494 15.93 119.92 27.78
C CYS A 494 15.90 119.74 26.25
N VAL A 495 14.73 119.51 25.66
CA VAL A 495 14.61 119.03 24.26
C VAL A 495 14.22 120.15 23.27
N GLY A 496 13.60 121.23 23.76
CA GLY A 496 13.17 122.37 22.95
C GLY A 496 11.69 122.34 22.51
N THR A 497 11.19 123.47 22.02
CA THR A 497 9.75 123.74 21.84
C THR A 497 9.13 123.23 20.54
N GLN A 498 9.83 122.46 19.71
CA GLN A 498 9.33 122.06 18.38
C GLN A 498 8.30 120.90 18.34
N GLN A 499 8.01 120.22 19.45
CA GLN A 499 7.15 119.03 19.48
C GLN A 499 5.87 119.19 20.34
N GLU A 500 5.10 120.27 20.13
CA GLU A 500 3.89 120.57 20.91
C GLU A 500 2.59 119.99 20.31
N ALA A 501 2.31 118.71 20.58
CA ALA A 501 0.99 118.14 20.92
C ALA A 501 1.03 116.59 20.89
N ASN A 502 0.38 115.95 21.87
CA ASN A 502 0.09 114.50 21.95
C ASN A 502 1.21 113.54 22.45
N LEU A 503 2.29 114.03 23.07
CA LEU A 503 3.22 113.17 23.82
C LEU A 503 2.70 112.91 25.24
N GLY A 504 2.56 111.64 25.62
CA GLY A 504 2.22 111.23 26.98
C GLY A 504 3.41 111.28 27.95
N THR A 505 3.15 111.32 29.26
CA THR A 505 4.18 111.47 30.31
C THR A 505 5.32 110.45 30.21
N ILE A 506 5.01 109.19 29.90
CA ILE A 506 6.02 108.13 29.71
C ILE A 506 6.88 108.41 28.46
N GLN A 507 6.26 108.85 27.36
CA GLN A 507 6.98 109.17 26.12
C GLN A 507 7.89 110.39 26.29
N MET A 508 7.45 111.40 27.06
CA MET A 508 8.30 112.53 27.45
C MET A 508 9.51 112.07 28.25
N LEU A 509 9.32 111.18 29.23
CA LEU A 509 10.43 110.58 30.00
C LEU A 509 11.42 109.83 29.11
N THR A 510 10.95 108.96 28.20
CA THR A 510 11.83 108.21 27.29
C THR A 510 12.66 109.11 26.38
N ILE A 511 12.12 110.26 25.94
CA ILE A 511 12.88 111.22 25.11
C ILE A 511 13.90 112.00 25.98
N ILE A 512 13.55 112.36 27.23
CA ILE A 512 14.50 112.96 28.18
C ILE A 512 15.64 111.99 28.49
N GLU A 513 15.31 110.72 28.74
CA GLU A 513 16.28 109.63 29.00
C GLU A 513 17.22 109.45 27.81
N HIS A 514 16.69 109.35 26.59
CA HIS A 514 17.52 109.23 25.38
C HIS A 514 18.45 110.44 25.16
N GLN A 515 17.97 111.67 25.42
CA GLN A 515 18.83 112.86 25.36
C GLN A 515 19.88 112.89 26.46
N LEU A 516 19.55 112.41 27.66
CA LEU A 516 20.51 112.30 28.76
C LEU A 516 21.60 111.27 28.44
N ASP A 517 21.23 110.11 27.88
CA ASP A 517 22.17 109.09 27.41
C ASP A 517 23.07 109.61 26.28
N GLU A 518 22.51 110.29 25.27
CA GLU A 518 23.30 110.91 24.19
C GLU A 518 24.30 111.94 24.74
N LEU A 519 23.90 112.75 25.73
CA LEU A 519 24.79 113.71 26.40
C LEU A 519 25.88 113.02 27.25
N LEU A 520 25.58 111.86 27.85
CA LEU A 520 26.55 111.06 28.61
C LEU A 520 27.54 110.33 27.69
N GLU A 521 27.10 109.72 26.59
CA GLU A 521 28.01 109.14 25.58
C GLU A 521 28.95 110.21 24.99
N ASN A 522 28.42 111.40 24.69
CA ASN A 522 29.23 112.53 24.23
C ASN A 522 30.26 112.99 25.28
N LEU A 523 29.97 112.83 26.58
CA LEU A 523 30.89 113.14 27.67
C LEU A 523 31.97 112.05 27.82
N GLU A 524 31.62 110.77 27.69
CA GLU A 524 32.55 109.64 27.77
C GLU A 524 33.51 109.59 26.56
N HIS A 525 33.03 109.99 25.37
CA HIS A 525 33.85 110.11 24.16
C HIS A 525 34.75 111.37 24.11
N VAL A 526 34.82 112.18 25.18
CA VAL A 526 35.78 113.29 25.27
C VAL A 526 37.21 112.74 25.35
N THR A 527 37.89 112.70 24.20
CA THR A 527 39.26 112.21 24.06
C THR A 527 40.21 112.80 25.13
N PRO A 528 41.03 111.99 25.83
CA PRO A 528 41.89 112.47 26.92
C PRO A 528 42.91 113.53 26.50
N ALA A 529 43.27 113.58 25.21
CA ALA A 529 44.10 114.66 24.65
C ALA A 529 43.47 116.06 24.79
N LYS A 530 42.14 116.19 24.68
CA LYS A 530 41.42 117.46 24.92
C LYS A 530 41.47 117.86 26.39
N ILE A 531 41.35 116.89 27.29
CA ILE A 531 41.43 117.09 28.74
C ILE A 531 42.84 117.58 29.12
N GLU A 532 43.89 116.86 28.69
CA GLU A 532 45.28 117.24 28.98
C GLU A 532 45.64 118.62 28.37
N GLN A 533 45.08 118.98 27.21
CA GLN A 533 45.26 120.29 26.60
C GLN A 533 44.56 121.41 27.41
N ALA A 534 43.37 121.15 27.95
CA ALA A 534 42.64 122.08 28.81
C ALA A 534 43.36 122.27 30.17
N GLU A 535 43.84 121.19 30.79
CA GLU A 535 44.66 121.25 32.01
C GLU A 535 45.96 122.03 31.80
N LYS A 536 46.70 121.74 30.73
CA LYS A 536 47.92 122.47 30.36
C LYS A 536 47.66 123.96 30.12
N ALA A 537 46.50 124.31 29.56
CA ALA A 537 46.08 125.71 29.39
C ALA A 537 45.79 126.37 30.76
N LYS A 538 45.00 125.73 31.63
CA LYS A 538 44.68 126.21 32.98
C LYS A 538 45.91 126.38 33.87
N GLU A 539 46.82 125.42 33.88
CA GLU A 539 48.05 125.52 34.68
C GLU A 539 49.04 126.55 34.09
N LYS A 540 49.05 126.78 32.77
CA LYS A 540 49.75 127.94 32.17
C LYS A 540 49.14 129.26 32.64
N GLU A 541 47.82 129.41 32.59
CA GLU A 541 47.09 130.60 33.04
C GLU A 541 47.41 130.90 34.51
N ARG A 542 47.32 129.88 35.38
CA ARG A 542 47.65 129.96 36.81
C ARG A 542 49.10 130.39 37.04
N ARG A 543 50.07 129.81 36.33
CA ARG A 543 51.49 130.19 36.43
C ARG A 543 51.77 131.61 35.93
N MET A 544 51.02 132.09 34.94
CA MET A 544 51.13 133.49 34.48
C MET A 544 50.58 134.46 35.53
N LYS A 545 49.35 134.22 36.03
CA LYS A 545 48.74 135.02 37.10
C LYS A 545 49.63 135.12 38.34
N LEU A 546 50.18 134.00 38.82
CA LEU A 546 51.08 133.99 39.99
C LEU A 546 52.37 134.81 39.78
N ARG A 547 52.88 134.89 38.54
CA ARG A 547 54.05 135.71 38.20
C ARG A 547 53.68 137.19 38.11
N GLU A 548 52.55 137.49 37.48
CA GLU A 548 52.02 138.84 37.35
C GLU A 548 51.70 139.45 38.72
N GLU A 549 51.00 138.72 39.60
CA GLU A 549 50.74 139.12 40.98
C GLU A 549 52.03 139.41 41.75
N LYS A 550 53.05 138.54 41.64
CA LYS A 550 54.35 138.76 42.31
C LYS A 550 55.07 140.01 41.81
N VAL A 551 55.00 140.29 40.50
CA VAL A 551 55.58 141.51 39.89
C VAL A 551 54.77 142.75 40.28
N GLN A 552 53.44 142.67 40.28
CA GLN A 552 52.54 143.76 40.70
C GLN A 552 52.76 144.12 42.18
N LEU A 553 52.85 143.12 43.07
CA LEU A 553 53.12 143.34 44.48
C LEU A 553 54.49 144.03 44.69
N GLN A 554 55.52 143.60 43.95
CA GLN A 554 56.83 144.24 44.00
C GLN A 554 56.79 145.69 43.49
N ARG A 555 56.03 145.97 42.42
CA ARG A 555 55.81 147.33 41.89
C ARG A 555 55.05 148.21 42.88
N LEU A 556 53.96 147.73 43.46
CA LEU A 556 53.16 148.46 44.47
C LEU A 556 54.00 148.81 45.70
N LEU A 557 54.83 147.90 46.20
CA LEU A 557 55.71 148.15 47.34
C LEU A 557 56.81 149.18 47.00
N GLN A 558 57.25 149.23 45.74
CA GLN A 558 58.20 150.22 45.24
C GLN A 558 57.53 151.60 45.05
N GLU A 559 56.30 151.64 44.55
CA GLU A 559 55.49 152.84 44.40
C GLU A 559 55.05 153.41 45.75
N GLU A 560 54.65 152.58 46.71
CA GLU A 560 54.30 152.98 48.08
C GLU A 560 55.50 153.60 48.81
N ARG A 561 56.72 153.10 48.58
CA ARG A 561 57.97 153.76 49.05
C ARG A 561 58.14 155.15 48.42
N LEU A 562 57.88 155.27 47.11
CA LEU A 562 57.96 156.54 46.38
C LEU A 562 56.89 157.54 46.85
N GLN A 563 55.66 157.07 47.08
CA GLN A 563 54.55 157.87 47.60
C GLN A 563 54.80 158.31 49.04
N ARG A 564 55.34 157.44 49.92
CA ARG A 564 55.76 157.85 51.27
C ARG A 564 56.89 158.87 51.26
N ALA A 565 57.78 158.85 50.27
CA ALA A 565 58.77 159.91 50.10
C ALA A 565 58.09 161.23 49.71
N ARG A 566 57.30 161.24 48.63
CA ARG A 566 56.54 162.43 48.18
C ARG A 566 55.62 163.01 49.26
N ALA A 567 54.95 162.16 50.03
CA ALA A 567 54.05 162.59 51.12
C ALA A 567 54.81 163.21 52.30
N ARG A 568 56.08 162.83 52.55
CA ARG A 568 56.94 163.53 53.53
C ARG A 568 57.38 164.89 53.00
N ASP A 569 57.71 164.99 51.71
CA ASP A 569 58.12 166.25 51.09
C ASP A 569 56.96 167.26 50.97
N GLN A 570 55.73 166.78 50.79
CA GLN A 570 54.51 167.59 50.71
C GLN A 570 53.83 167.86 52.07
N ALA A 571 54.24 167.19 53.15
CA ALA A 571 53.62 167.37 54.47
C ALA A 571 54.02 168.72 55.09
N GLU A 572 53.04 169.62 55.21
CA GLU A 572 53.24 170.97 55.74
C GLU A 572 53.82 170.98 57.17
N ILE A 573 54.89 171.75 57.38
CA ILE A 573 55.67 171.78 58.63
C ILE A 573 54.89 172.52 59.73
N LYS A 574 54.05 171.78 60.47
CA LYS A 574 53.28 172.32 61.61
C LYS A 574 54.16 172.61 62.83
N LYS A 575 54.69 173.83 62.89
CA LYS A 575 55.37 174.39 64.07
C LYS A 575 54.43 174.38 65.29
N LYS A 576 54.81 173.67 66.36
CA LYS A 576 54.15 173.77 67.67
C LYS A 576 55.01 174.59 68.65
N ARG A 577 54.37 175.39 69.52
CA ARG A 577 55.02 176.06 70.65
C ARG A 577 54.88 175.21 71.91
N GLY A 578 55.95 175.11 72.71
CA GLY A 578 55.99 174.44 74.02
C GLY A 578 56.81 173.15 74.06
N ARG A 579 57.60 172.95 75.15
CA ARG A 579 58.24 171.67 75.47
C ARG A 579 57.20 170.70 76.04
N LYS A 580 57.16 169.46 75.57
CA LYS A 580 56.33 168.38 76.16
C LYS A 580 57.23 167.23 76.64
N LEU A 581 56.75 166.52 77.67
CA LEU A 581 57.50 165.59 78.52
C LEU A 581 58.40 164.59 77.78
N VAL A 582 59.58 164.34 78.38
CA VAL A 582 60.49 163.24 78.04
C VAL A 582 60.38 162.19 79.14
N CYS A 583 59.82 161.02 78.81
CA CYS A 583 59.88 159.84 79.68
C CYS A 583 61.22 159.11 79.47
N ARG A 584 61.84 158.61 80.54
CA ARG A 584 63.18 158.01 80.51
C ARG A 584 63.14 156.48 80.58
N SER A 585 63.81 155.85 79.62
CA SER A 585 64.44 154.51 79.63
C SER A 585 63.77 153.36 80.40
N HIS A 586 63.34 152.32 79.67
CA HIS A 586 63.31 150.93 80.16
C HIS A 586 64.29 150.04 79.37
N PRO A 587 64.87 148.98 79.97
CA PRO A 587 66.04 148.27 79.42
C PRO A 587 65.66 147.13 78.44
N PRO A 588 66.64 146.53 77.74
CA PRO A 588 66.36 145.61 76.63
C PRO A 588 65.81 144.25 77.11
N ALA A 589 64.53 144.02 76.77
CA ALA A 589 63.82 142.76 76.96
C ALA A 589 64.24 141.69 75.90
N PRO A 590 64.06 140.39 76.20
CA PRO A 590 64.77 139.31 75.49
C PRO A 590 64.14 138.93 74.15
N LYS A 591 64.98 138.43 73.23
CA LYS A 591 64.55 137.75 72.00
C LYS A 591 64.74 136.24 72.12
N VAL A 592 63.71 135.51 72.52
CA VAL A 592 63.60 134.07 72.22
C VAL A 592 62.14 133.74 71.88
N LYS A 593 61.95 133.16 70.69
CA LYS A 593 60.81 132.35 70.20
C LYS A 593 59.43 132.62 70.81
N GLU A 594 58.49 133.01 69.95
CA GLU A 594 57.11 132.56 70.09
C GLU A 594 56.67 131.79 68.85
N THR A 595 56.42 130.51 69.08
CA THR A 595 55.58 129.62 68.29
C THR A 595 54.19 130.23 68.13
N SER A 596 53.70 130.38 66.91
CA SER A 596 52.29 130.70 66.67
C SER A 596 51.47 129.42 66.77
N ASP A 597 50.46 129.42 67.64
CA ASP A 597 49.58 128.27 67.89
C ASP A 597 49.00 127.68 66.60
N HIS A 598 49.27 126.39 66.39
CA HIS A 598 48.39 125.58 65.56
C HIS A 598 47.13 125.34 66.39
N MET A 599 46.09 126.15 66.16
CA MET A 599 44.76 125.80 66.64
C MET A 599 44.42 124.41 66.11
N LEU A 600 44.06 123.52 67.04
CA LEU A 600 43.60 122.17 66.74
C LEU A 600 42.25 122.31 66.02
N MET A 601 42.27 122.16 64.70
CA MET A 601 41.06 121.77 63.98
C MET A 601 40.81 120.30 64.32
N ASP A 602 39.61 120.05 64.84
CA ASP A 602 39.20 118.73 65.32
C ASP A 602 39.11 117.77 64.13
N LYS A 603 39.74 116.60 64.25
CA LYS A 603 40.06 115.72 63.11
C LYS A 603 38.80 115.27 62.35
N ASP A 604 37.72 115.05 63.10
CA ASP A 604 36.42 114.60 62.60
C ASP A 604 35.78 115.59 61.61
N LYS A 605 36.14 116.88 61.65
CA LYS A 605 35.61 117.89 60.71
C LYS A 605 36.37 117.95 59.39
N GLU A 606 37.63 117.54 59.36
CA GLU A 606 38.42 117.46 58.13
C GLU A 606 38.04 116.19 57.35
N GLU A 607 37.79 115.07 58.05
CA GLU A 607 37.30 113.83 57.44
C GLU A 607 35.88 113.97 56.86
N GLN A 608 34.96 114.70 57.52
CA GLN A 608 33.62 114.95 56.97
C GLN A 608 33.61 115.83 55.71
N LEU A 609 34.56 116.77 55.57
CA LEU A 609 34.70 117.58 54.34
C LEU A 609 35.36 116.78 53.20
N PHE A 610 36.24 115.82 53.53
CA PHE A 610 36.92 114.98 52.54
C PHE A 610 36.01 113.88 51.94
N PHE A 611 34.95 113.46 52.64
CA PHE A 611 34.01 112.44 52.16
C PHE A 611 32.72 112.97 51.52
N PHE A 612 32.42 114.27 51.63
CA PHE A 612 31.15 114.87 51.15
C PHE A 612 31.32 116.22 50.42
N THR A 613 32.42 116.38 49.66
CA THR A 613 32.57 117.46 48.66
C THR A 613 32.95 116.90 47.31
#